data_AF-A0A8T3AAW7-F1
#
_entry.id   AF-A0A8T3AAW7-F1
#
_cell.length_a   1.000
_cell.length_b   1.000
_cell.length_c   1.000
_cell.angle_alpha   90.00
_cell.angle_beta   90.00
_cell.angle_gamma   90.00
#
_symmetry.space_group_name_H-M   'P 1'
#
loop_
_entity.id
_entity.type
_entity.pdbx_description
1 polymer ?
#
loop_
_entity_poly.entity_id
_entity_poly.type
_entity_poly.pdbx_seq_one_letter_code
_entity_poly.pdbx_strand_id
1 'polypeptide(L)'
;MSLLVDLQNINLSDHTEKIIAEYIWIGGSGLDLRSKARTLPGPVSDPSKLPKWNYDGSSTGQAPGEDSEVILYPQAIFRDPFRRGNNILVMCDCYTPAGEPIPTNKRHSAAKIFEHPDVKAEEPWYGIEQEYTLLQKDVNWPLGWPVGGFPGPQGPYYCSAGADKSFGRDIVNAHYKACLYAGINISGINGEVMPGQWEFQVGPSVGISSGDQLWVARYILERITEIAGVVLSFDPKPIQGDWNGAGAHTNYSTKSMRSEGGFEIIKKAIEKLKLRHKEHISAYGEGNERRLTGRHETADINTFSWGVANRGASVRVGRETEKDGKVGLCLFLVLVSLGFGNGATYKVGDEKGWTLNDKPKYIAWAKSKTFYVGDELLFQYDKQLHNVLQVNKQAYHKCNTEAPIAVFNTGYDSITIRSKEHLYFICGAPGHCEAGQKVSIKISKSKAPVEPSPTIEPPPSIDPSPWVEPSPIDSPPLFRPPAFGTPPPKSQASIAHCGLCGFLLSVAILVFNLTSM
;
A
#
# COMPACT_ATOMS: atom_id res chain seq x y z
N MET A 1 -18.99 -25.06 -17.33
CA MET A 1 -18.67 -24.07 -16.29
C MET A 1 -19.88 -23.22 -15.90
N SER A 2 -20.77 -22.80 -16.81
CA SER A 2 -21.95 -21.97 -16.47
C SER A 2 -22.83 -22.59 -15.37
N LEU A 3 -23.25 -23.85 -15.51
CA LEU A 3 -24.12 -24.51 -14.52
C LEU A 3 -23.52 -24.52 -13.10
N LEU A 4 -22.20 -24.66 -12.94
CA LEU A 4 -21.57 -24.64 -11.62
C LEU A 4 -21.59 -23.23 -11.01
N VAL A 5 -21.30 -22.21 -11.81
CA VAL A 5 -21.37 -20.80 -11.38
C VAL A 5 -22.81 -20.41 -11.05
N ASP A 6 -23.78 -20.89 -11.82
CA ASP A 6 -25.21 -20.65 -11.57
C ASP A 6 -25.63 -21.25 -10.22
N LEU A 7 -25.22 -22.50 -9.93
CA LEU A 7 -25.47 -23.14 -8.63
C LEU A 7 -24.78 -22.41 -7.47
N GLN A 8 -23.55 -21.93 -7.66
CA GLN A 8 -22.82 -21.18 -6.65
C GLN A 8 -23.47 -19.83 -6.30
N ASN A 9 -24.19 -19.22 -7.26
CA ASN A 9 -24.80 -17.89 -7.12
C ASN A 9 -26.31 -17.93 -6.92
N ILE A 10 -26.89 -19.08 -6.55
CA ILE A 10 -28.32 -19.17 -6.21
C ILE A 10 -28.67 -18.16 -5.11
N ASN A 11 -29.70 -17.36 -5.36
CA ASN A 11 -30.23 -16.46 -4.36
C ASN A 11 -31.10 -17.23 -3.36
N LEU A 12 -30.54 -17.56 -2.19
CA LEU A 12 -31.25 -18.34 -1.18
C LEU A 12 -32.47 -17.61 -0.59
N SER A 13 -32.52 -16.27 -0.65
CA SER A 13 -33.65 -15.51 -0.10
C SER A 13 -34.97 -15.80 -0.80
N ASP A 14 -34.93 -16.30 -2.03
CA ASP A 14 -36.12 -16.60 -2.83
C ASP A 14 -36.73 -17.96 -2.43
N HIS A 15 -36.04 -18.73 -1.58
CA HIS A 15 -36.38 -20.11 -1.26
C HIS A 15 -36.45 -20.41 0.24
N THR A 16 -35.69 -19.69 1.09
CA THR A 16 -35.65 -19.94 2.53
C THR A 16 -35.15 -18.73 3.32
N GLU A 17 -35.53 -18.65 4.59
CA GLU A 17 -34.98 -17.68 5.54
C GLU A 17 -33.61 -18.11 6.12
N LYS A 18 -33.22 -19.37 5.93
CA LYS A 18 -31.95 -19.91 6.42
C LYS A 18 -30.77 -19.16 5.81
N ILE A 19 -29.71 -19.01 6.60
CA ILE A 19 -28.44 -18.42 6.15
C ILE A 19 -27.28 -19.37 6.38
N ILE A 20 -26.18 -19.12 5.69
CA ILE A 20 -24.90 -19.79 5.88
C ILE A 20 -23.97 -18.86 6.65
N ALA A 21 -23.39 -19.36 7.74
CA ALA A 21 -22.38 -18.68 8.53
C ALA A 21 -21.04 -19.42 8.43
N GLU A 22 -20.03 -18.76 7.86
CA GLU A 22 -18.66 -19.26 7.74
C GLU A 22 -17.86 -18.83 8.97
N TYR A 23 -17.52 -19.79 9.83
CA TYR A 23 -16.72 -19.54 11.04
C TYR A 23 -15.25 -19.61 10.66
N ILE A 24 -14.52 -18.51 10.88
CA ILE A 24 -13.10 -18.32 10.55
C ILE A 24 -12.29 -18.26 11.83
N TRP A 25 -11.13 -18.94 11.88
CA TRP A 25 -10.21 -18.88 13.01
C TRP A 25 -8.74 -19.00 12.56
N ILE A 26 -7.83 -18.69 13.48
CA ILE A 26 -6.38 -18.83 13.31
C ILE A 26 -5.94 -20.21 13.78
N GLY A 27 -5.22 -20.94 12.94
CA GLY A 27 -4.71 -22.28 13.19
C GLY A 27 -3.49 -22.33 14.11
N GLY A 28 -2.88 -23.51 14.21
CA GLY A 28 -1.79 -23.79 15.15
C GLY A 28 -0.46 -23.12 14.79
N SER A 29 -0.25 -22.72 13.52
CA SER A 29 0.96 -21.94 13.16
C SER A 29 0.88 -20.49 13.65
N GLY A 30 -0.31 -20.01 14.01
CA GLY A 30 -0.55 -18.59 14.31
C GLY A 30 -0.64 -17.69 13.08
N LEU A 31 -0.44 -18.25 11.87
CA LEU A 31 -0.52 -17.54 10.59
C LEU A 31 -1.58 -18.13 9.64
N ASP A 32 -1.80 -19.45 9.70
CA ASP A 32 -2.75 -20.15 8.86
C ASP A 32 -4.20 -19.84 9.24
N LEU A 33 -5.01 -19.47 8.26
CA LEU A 33 -6.45 -19.28 8.44
C LEU A 33 -7.21 -20.55 8.11
N ARG A 34 -8.22 -20.87 8.92
CA ARG A 34 -9.10 -22.02 8.74
C ARG A 34 -10.54 -21.55 8.79
N SER A 35 -11.43 -22.25 8.09
CA SER A 35 -12.85 -21.98 8.19
C SER A 35 -13.73 -23.21 7.97
N LYS A 36 -14.98 -23.12 8.45
CA LYS A 36 -16.05 -24.03 8.06
C LYS A 36 -17.42 -23.37 8.21
N ALA A 37 -18.39 -23.85 7.44
CA ALA A 37 -19.72 -23.26 7.38
C ALA A 37 -20.79 -24.09 8.12
N ARG A 38 -21.74 -23.40 8.76
CA ARG A 38 -23.00 -24.00 9.24
C ARG A 38 -24.21 -23.25 8.70
N THR A 39 -25.35 -23.95 8.66
CA THR A 39 -26.64 -23.34 8.41
C THR A 39 -27.24 -22.81 9.72
N LEU A 40 -27.76 -21.59 9.69
CA LEU A 40 -28.53 -20.97 10.78
C LEU A 40 -29.99 -20.80 10.34
N PRO A 41 -30.95 -20.80 11.29
CA PRO A 41 -32.37 -20.70 10.95
C PRO A 41 -32.77 -19.35 10.34
N GLY A 42 -31.99 -18.28 10.58
CA GLY A 42 -32.26 -16.95 10.05
C GLY A 42 -31.09 -15.98 10.24
N PRO A 43 -31.22 -14.73 9.76
CA PRO A 43 -30.18 -13.70 9.86
C PRO A 43 -29.80 -13.36 11.31
N VAL A 44 -28.50 -13.11 11.54
CA VAL A 44 -27.95 -12.71 12.84
C VAL A 44 -27.00 -11.53 12.64
N SER A 45 -27.17 -10.46 13.41
CA SER A 45 -26.35 -9.24 13.34
C SER A 45 -25.49 -8.98 14.59
N ASP A 46 -25.73 -9.75 15.66
CA ASP A 46 -25.03 -9.63 16.95
C ASP A 46 -24.17 -10.88 17.17
N PRO A 47 -22.83 -10.76 17.24
CA PRO A 47 -21.93 -11.89 17.46
C PRO A 47 -22.30 -12.72 18.70
N SER A 48 -22.83 -12.11 19.76
CA SER A 48 -23.18 -12.81 21.01
C SER A 48 -24.37 -13.76 20.86
N LYS A 49 -25.19 -13.58 19.81
CA LYS A 49 -26.35 -14.44 19.49
C LYS A 49 -25.97 -15.61 18.58
N LEU A 50 -24.75 -15.63 18.05
CA LEU A 50 -24.27 -16.76 17.28
C LEU A 50 -23.93 -17.93 18.20
N PRO A 51 -24.27 -19.17 17.84
CA PRO A 51 -23.89 -20.32 18.63
C PRO A 51 -22.37 -20.46 18.64
N LYS A 52 -21.80 -20.81 19.80
CA LYS A 52 -20.46 -21.39 19.87
C LYS A 52 -20.42 -22.65 19.01
N TRP A 53 -19.23 -22.99 18.54
CA TRP A 53 -19.02 -24.22 17.80
C TRP A 53 -17.69 -24.85 18.23
N ASN A 54 -17.32 -25.97 17.66
CA ASN A 54 -16.07 -26.66 17.94
C ASN A 54 -15.40 -27.07 16.63
N TYR A 55 -14.14 -27.45 16.67
CA TYR A 55 -13.44 -28.13 15.58
C TYR A 55 -12.44 -29.14 16.13
N ASP A 56 -11.91 -29.98 15.24
CA ASP A 56 -10.83 -30.91 15.57
C ASP A 56 -9.49 -30.16 15.57
N GLY A 57 -9.00 -29.84 16.77
CA GLY A 57 -7.74 -29.18 17.02
C GLY A 57 -6.52 -30.05 16.74
N SER A 58 -6.64 -31.39 16.70
CA SER A 58 -5.53 -32.27 16.35
C SER A 58 -5.11 -32.09 14.88
N SER A 59 -6.10 -31.86 14.02
CA SER A 59 -5.91 -31.57 12.59
C SER A 59 -5.38 -30.15 12.30
N THR A 60 -5.24 -29.32 13.32
CA THR A 60 -4.67 -27.96 13.21
C THR A 60 -3.47 -27.72 14.13
N GLY A 61 -2.99 -28.76 14.83
CA GLY A 61 -1.87 -28.65 15.77
C GLY A 61 -2.17 -27.84 17.02
N GLN A 62 -3.43 -27.83 17.48
CA GLN A 62 -3.93 -27.04 18.62
C GLN A 62 -4.42 -27.89 19.79
N ALA A 63 -4.55 -29.20 19.62
CA ALA A 63 -4.97 -30.15 20.66
C ALA A 63 -4.39 -31.56 20.37
N PRO A 64 -4.21 -32.44 21.37
CA PRO A 64 -3.84 -33.83 21.16
C PRO A 64 -5.00 -34.64 20.52
N GLY A 65 -4.72 -35.85 20.02
CA GLY A 65 -5.73 -36.66 19.32
C GLY A 65 -6.82 -37.21 20.25
N GLU A 66 -6.46 -37.56 21.49
CA GLU A 66 -7.32 -38.13 22.52
C GLU A 66 -8.23 -37.11 23.22
N ASP A 67 -7.94 -35.82 23.10
CA ASP A 67 -8.75 -34.70 23.59
C ASP A 67 -8.64 -33.53 22.60
N SER A 68 -9.26 -33.72 21.43
CA SER A 68 -9.01 -32.91 20.24
C SER A 68 -9.94 -31.71 20.08
N GLU A 69 -11.01 -31.61 20.86
CA GLU A 69 -12.00 -30.55 20.66
C GLU A 69 -11.47 -29.17 21.07
N VAL A 70 -11.58 -28.20 20.15
CA VAL A 70 -11.33 -26.78 20.43
C VAL A 70 -12.58 -25.99 20.11
N ILE A 71 -12.94 -25.05 20.97
CA ILE A 71 -14.20 -24.31 20.94
C ILE A 71 -14.01 -22.94 20.27
N LEU A 72 -14.88 -22.63 19.30
CA LEU A 72 -14.98 -21.37 18.58
C LEU A 72 -15.98 -20.44 19.26
N TYR A 73 -15.50 -19.26 19.62
CA TYR A 73 -16.30 -18.19 20.21
C TYR A 73 -16.47 -17.07 19.18
N PRO A 74 -17.68 -16.81 18.66
CA PRO A 74 -17.92 -15.73 17.70
C PRO A 74 -17.57 -14.35 18.28
N GLN A 75 -16.81 -13.55 17.52
CA GLN A 75 -16.33 -12.24 17.96
C GLN A 75 -16.78 -11.09 17.06
N ALA A 76 -16.74 -11.29 15.75
CA ALA A 76 -17.15 -10.28 14.77
C ALA A 76 -17.90 -10.92 13.60
N ILE A 77 -18.89 -10.20 13.07
CA ILE A 77 -19.71 -10.62 11.93
C ILE A 77 -19.42 -9.68 10.76
N PHE A 78 -19.25 -10.25 9.58
CA PHE A 78 -19.12 -9.54 8.31
C PHE A 78 -20.05 -10.16 7.27
N ARG A 79 -20.45 -9.40 6.25
CA ARG A 79 -21.22 -9.98 5.13
C ARG A 79 -20.30 -10.88 4.31
N ASP A 80 -20.79 -12.04 3.87
CA ASP A 80 -20.03 -12.97 3.03
C ASP A 80 -20.04 -12.49 1.56
N PRO A 81 -18.90 -12.01 1.00
CA PRO A 81 -18.85 -11.51 -0.38
C PRO A 81 -18.89 -12.63 -1.43
N PHE A 82 -18.66 -13.89 -1.02
CA PHE A 82 -18.64 -15.05 -1.90
C PHE A 82 -20.05 -15.63 -2.07
N ARG A 83 -20.76 -15.82 -0.96
CA ARG A 83 -22.13 -16.37 -0.96
C ARG A 83 -23.21 -15.30 -1.10
N ARG A 84 -22.90 -14.04 -0.78
CA ARG A 84 -23.79 -12.88 -0.87
C ARG A 84 -25.10 -13.07 -0.09
N GLY A 85 -26.10 -12.22 -0.35
CA GLY A 85 -27.38 -12.24 0.35
C GLY A 85 -27.21 -12.03 1.85
N ASN A 86 -27.94 -12.80 2.64
CA ASN A 86 -27.92 -12.73 4.11
C ASN A 86 -26.83 -13.61 4.76
N ASN A 87 -25.92 -14.19 3.97
CA ASN A 87 -24.85 -15.04 4.46
C ASN A 87 -23.72 -14.21 5.11
N ILE A 88 -23.04 -14.80 6.09
CA ILE A 88 -22.09 -14.09 6.94
C ILE A 88 -20.76 -14.82 7.10
N LEU A 89 -19.68 -14.04 7.25
CA LEU A 89 -18.40 -14.49 7.79
C LEU A 89 -18.37 -14.18 9.29
N VAL A 90 -17.78 -15.07 10.08
CA VAL A 90 -17.74 -14.98 11.54
C VAL A 90 -16.29 -15.17 12.00
N MET A 91 -15.63 -14.09 12.42
CA MET A 91 -14.30 -14.19 13.03
C MET A 91 -14.43 -14.73 14.46
N CYS A 92 -13.67 -15.77 14.79
CA CYS A 92 -13.77 -16.47 16.07
C CYS A 92 -12.48 -16.41 16.90
N ASP A 93 -12.65 -16.44 18.21
CA ASP A 93 -11.62 -16.84 19.16
C ASP A 93 -11.64 -18.36 19.38
N CYS A 94 -10.50 -18.92 19.79
CA CYS A 94 -10.35 -20.34 20.10
C CYS A 94 -10.06 -20.57 21.59
N TYR A 95 -10.74 -21.56 22.16
CA TYR A 95 -10.69 -21.92 23.58
C TYR A 95 -10.66 -23.44 23.76
N THR A 96 -10.09 -23.92 24.86
CA THR A 96 -10.29 -25.29 25.31
C THR A 96 -11.75 -25.52 25.73
N PRO A 97 -12.22 -26.78 25.84
CA PRO A 97 -13.55 -27.09 26.39
C PRO A 97 -13.76 -26.55 27.81
N ALA A 98 -12.69 -26.39 28.60
CA ALA A 98 -12.72 -25.78 29.93
C ALA A 98 -12.91 -24.25 29.91
N GLY A 99 -12.86 -23.61 28.74
CA GLY A 99 -13.02 -22.16 28.58
C GLY A 99 -11.72 -21.36 28.66
N GLU A 100 -10.56 -22.02 28.59
CA GLU A 100 -9.25 -21.36 28.62
C GLU A 100 -8.78 -20.97 27.21
N PRO A 101 -8.21 -19.77 26.98
CA PRO A 101 -7.71 -19.39 25.66
C PRO A 101 -6.53 -20.27 25.27
N ILE A 102 -6.57 -20.87 24.07
CA ILE A 102 -5.45 -21.69 23.59
C ILE A 102 -4.21 -20.82 23.27
N PRO A 103 -2.99 -21.37 23.19
CA PRO A 103 -1.76 -20.57 23.04
C PRO A 103 -1.71 -19.63 21.82
N THR A 104 -2.35 -19.99 20.71
CA THR A 104 -2.42 -19.15 19.50
C THR A 104 -3.53 -18.11 19.53
N ASN A 105 -4.41 -18.13 20.55
CA ASN A 105 -5.40 -17.08 20.76
C ASN A 105 -4.74 -15.82 21.35
N LYS A 106 -4.13 -15.02 20.47
CA LYS A 106 -3.50 -13.73 20.84
C LYS A 106 -4.53 -12.62 21.03
N ARG A 107 -5.73 -12.78 20.47
CA ARG A 107 -6.82 -11.80 20.57
C ARG A 107 -7.33 -11.67 21.99
N HIS A 108 -7.42 -12.76 22.76
CA HIS A 108 -7.86 -12.72 24.16
C HIS A 108 -7.02 -11.74 25.02
N SER A 109 -5.69 -11.81 24.93
CA SER A 109 -4.81 -10.90 25.67
C SER A 109 -4.89 -9.46 25.13
N ALA A 110 -5.03 -9.29 23.82
CA ALA A 110 -5.22 -7.96 23.22
C ALA A 110 -6.54 -7.31 23.67
N ALA A 111 -7.63 -8.08 23.76
CA ALA A 111 -8.92 -7.60 24.23
C ALA A 111 -8.82 -7.05 25.66
N LYS A 112 -8.16 -7.76 26.57
CA LYS A 112 -7.90 -7.29 27.94
C LYS A 112 -7.16 -5.95 27.98
N ILE A 113 -6.18 -5.74 27.09
CA ILE A 113 -5.43 -4.48 27.00
C ILE A 113 -6.35 -3.35 26.52
N PHE A 114 -7.14 -3.58 25.47
CA PHE A 114 -8.03 -2.57 24.91
C PHE A 114 -9.26 -2.27 25.79
N GLU A 115 -9.64 -3.19 26.68
CA GLU A 115 -10.67 -2.99 27.68
C GLU A 115 -10.19 -2.21 28.91
N HIS A 116 -8.87 -2.13 29.13
CA HIS A 116 -8.31 -1.38 30.26
C HIS A 116 -8.78 0.08 30.21
N PRO A 117 -9.34 0.64 31.30
CA PRO A 117 -9.96 1.97 31.30
C PRO A 117 -9.08 3.07 30.71
N ASP A 118 -7.79 3.09 31.07
CA ASP A 118 -6.83 4.09 30.58
C ASP A 118 -6.57 3.98 29.07
N VAL A 119 -6.53 2.75 28.54
CA VAL A 119 -6.33 2.51 27.10
C VAL A 119 -7.60 2.89 26.34
N LYS A 120 -8.77 2.49 26.86
CA LYS A 120 -10.06 2.81 26.27
C LYS A 120 -10.30 4.33 26.22
N ALA A 121 -9.92 5.06 27.27
CA ALA A 121 -10.04 6.52 27.34
C ALA A 121 -9.18 7.25 26.29
N GLU A 122 -8.03 6.68 25.93
CA GLU A 122 -7.14 7.19 24.88
C GLU A 122 -7.57 6.83 23.46
N GLU A 123 -8.61 6.00 23.27
CA GLU A 123 -9.20 5.68 21.96
C GLU A 123 -8.15 5.40 20.86
N PRO A 124 -7.36 4.32 21.00
CA PRO A 124 -6.25 4.03 20.12
C PRO A 124 -6.75 3.64 18.72
N TRP A 125 -6.28 4.35 17.71
CA TRP A 125 -6.56 4.09 16.30
C TRP A 125 -5.36 3.43 15.64
N TYR A 126 -5.65 2.46 14.79
CA TYR A 126 -4.68 1.74 13.98
C TYR A 126 -5.06 1.82 12.51
N GLY A 127 -4.08 2.05 11.65
CA GLY A 127 -4.19 1.86 10.20
C GLY A 127 -3.05 0.98 9.73
N ILE A 128 -3.34 -0.19 9.18
CA ILE A 128 -2.32 -1.19 8.84
C ILE A 128 -2.25 -1.36 7.33
N GLU A 129 -1.04 -1.19 6.81
CA GLU A 129 -0.65 -1.34 5.40
C GLU A 129 -0.16 -2.77 5.18
N GLN A 130 -1.03 -3.66 4.69
CA GLN A 130 -0.67 -5.06 4.47
C GLN A 130 -0.09 -5.25 3.07
N GLU A 131 1.22 -5.43 2.98
CA GLU A 131 1.87 -5.86 1.75
C GLU A 131 1.83 -7.38 1.61
N TYR A 132 1.79 -7.87 0.37
CA TYR A 132 1.78 -9.30 0.05
C TYR A 132 2.29 -9.55 -1.37
N THR A 133 2.72 -10.78 -1.64
CA THR A 133 3.18 -11.19 -2.98
C THR A 133 2.32 -12.32 -3.52
N LEU A 134 1.93 -12.20 -4.78
CA LEU A 134 1.20 -13.23 -5.52
C LEU A 134 2.18 -14.18 -6.20
N LEU A 135 1.97 -15.48 -6.05
CA LEU A 135 2.84 -16.54 -6.56
C LEU A 135 2.07 -17.49 -7.49
N GLN A 136 2.74 -17.97 -8.53
CA GLN A 136 2.27 -19.00 -9.43
C GLN A 136 2.21 -20.34 -8.67
N LYS A 137 1.04 -20.97 -8.66
CA LYS A 137 0.73 -22.12 -7.80
C LYS A 137 1.71 -23.30 -7.96
N ASP A 138 2.03 -23.68 -9.19
CA ASP A 138 2.75 -24.94 -9.44
C ASP A 138 4.27 -24.82 -9.26
N VAL A 139 4.82 -23.61 -9.39
CA VAL A 139 6.27 -23.36 -9.34
C VAL A 139 6.69 -22.50 -8.14
N ASN A 140 5.72 -22.01 -7.37
CA ASN A 140 5.92 -21.10 -6.24
C ASN A 140 6.81 -19.89 -6.58
N TRP A 141 6.60 -19.33 -7.77
CA TRP A 141 7.39 -18.22 -8.34
C TRP A 141 6.50 -16.99 -8.54
N PRO A 142 6.98 -15.74 -8.38
CA PRO A 142 6.09 -14.58 -8.40
C PRO A 142 5.25 -14.45 -9.68
N LEU A 143 4.01 -13.99 -9.52
CA LEU A 143 3.06 -13.84 -10.61
C LEU A 143 3.57 -12.79 -11.61
N GLY A 144 3.56 -13.16 -12.90
CA GLY A 144 4.08 -12.32 -13.99
C GLY A 144 5.58 -12.44 -14.24
N TRP A 145 6.31 -13.21 -13.42
CA TRP A 145 7.73 -13.45 -13.65
C TRP A 145 7.94 -14.61 -14.62
N PRO A 146 9.00 -14.57 -15.46
CA PRO A 146 9.39 -15.71 -16.26
C PRO A 146 9.84 -16.86 -15.35
N VAL A 147 9.35 -18.07 -15.60
CA VAL A 147 9.73 -19.26 -14.82
C VAL A 147 11.24 -19.48 -14.93
N GLY A 148 11.92 -19.59 -13.79
CA GLY A 148 13.38 -19.73 -13.73
C GLY A 148 14.16 -18.47 -14.10
N GLY A 149 13.49 -17.32 -14.22
CA GLY A 149 14.10 -16.04 -14.55
C GLY A 149 13.53 -14.88 -13.74
N PHE A 150 13.98 -13.67 -14.11
CA PHE A 150 13.62 -12.42 -13.48
C PHE A 150 13.03 -11.46 -14.51
N PRO A 151 12.06 -10.60 -14.12
CA PRO A 151 11.65 -9.48 -14.94
C PRO A 151 12.74 -8.39 -14.98
N GLY A 152 12.46 -7.26 -15.62
CA GLY A 152 13.32 -6.08 -15.53
C GLY A 152 13.49 -5.57 -14.08
N PRO A 153 14.50 -4.73 -13.79
CA PRO A 153 14.72 -4.20 -12.44
C PRO A 153 13.54 -3.40 -11.90
N GLN A 154 13.46 -3.29 -10.57
CA GLN A 154 12.44 -2.49 -9.88
C GLN A 154 12.45 -1.02 -10.31
N GLY A 155 11.29 -0.37 -10.24
CA GLY A 155 11.10 1.01 -10.70
C GLY A 155 9.77 1.21 -11.42
N PRO A 156 9.51 0.52 -12.55
CA PRO A 156 8.30 0.73 -13.35
C PRO A 156 7.04 0.06 -12.78
N TYR A 157 7.13 -0.69 -11.68
CA TYR A 157 6.05 -1.54 -11.14
C TYR A 157 5.16 -0.82 -10.12
N TYR A 158 5.77 -0.01 -9.25
CA TYR A 158 5.08 0.73 -8.20
C TYR A 158 3.99 1.63 -8.78
N CYS A 159 2.74 1.50 -8.30
CA CYS A 159 1.57 2.25 -8.78
C CYS A 159 1.38 2.27 -10.32
N SER A 160 1.92 1.25 -11.01
CA SER A 160 1.94 1.21 -12.46
C SER A 160 0.58 0.93 -13.08
N ALA A 161 0.45 1.19 -14.38
CA ALA A 161 -0.60 0.66 -15.24
C ALA A 161 0.05 0.07 -16.49
N GLY A 162 -0.51 -1.03 -17.00
CA GLY A 162 0.02 -1.76 -18.16
C GLY A 162 0.26 -3.25 -17.89
N ALA A 163 0.05 -4.07 -18.91
CA ALA A 163 0.17 -5.53 -18.83
C ALA A 163 1.61 -6.00 -18.57
N ASP A 164 2.60 -5.18 -18.91
CA ASP A 164 4.04 -5.41 -18.72
C ASP A 164 4.56 -5.04 -17.32
N LYS A 165 3.70 -4.44 -16.47
CA LYS A 165 4.08 -3.89 -15.18
C LYS A 165 3.19 -4.33 -14.02
N SER A 166 1.90 -4.52 -14.29
CA SER A 166 0.90 -4.74 -13.23
C SER A 166 0.29 -6.14 -13.31
N PHE A 167 0.87 -7.06 -12.55
CA PHE A 167 0.48 -8.47 -12.54
C PHE A 167 -0.50 -8.78 -11.41
N GLY A 168 -1.68 -9.32 -11.72
CA GLY A 168 -2.66 -9.75 -10.71
C GLY A 168 -3.67 -8.69 -10.26
N ARG A 169 -3.83 -7.58 -10.99
CA ARG A 169 -4.78 -6.51 -10.63
C ARG A 169 -6.23 -6.98 -10.47
N ASP A 170 -6.65 -8.02 -11.19
CA ASP A 170 -7.99 -8.58 -11.06
C ASP A 170 -8.27 -9.12 -9.66
N ILE A 171 -7.29 -9.78 -9.05
CA ILE A 171 -7.34 -10.27 -7.65
C ILE A 171 -7.50 -9.09 -6.69
N VAL A 172 -6.69 -8.04 -6.89
CA VAL A 172 -6.65 -6.85 -6.03
C VAL A 172 -7.98 -6.09 -6.10
N ASN A 173 -8.51 -5.87 -7.29
CA ASN A 173 -9.77 -5.16 -7.48
C ASN A 173 -10.97 -5.96 -6.98
N ALA A 174 -10.95 -7.30 -7.16
CA ALA A 174 -11.97 -8.18 -6.59
C ALA A 174 -11.92 -8.14 -5.05
N HIS A 175 -10.73 -8.22 -4.46
CA HIS A 175 -10.52 -8.14 -3.02
C HIS A 175 -11.00 -6.82 -2.44
N TYR A 176 -10.66 -5.70 -3.07
CA TYR A 176 -11.09 -4.39 -2.59
C TYR A 176 -12.62 -4.29 -2.54
N LYS A 177 -13.31 -4.68 -3.61
CA LYS A 177 -14.78 -4.71 -3.65
C LYS A 177 -15.38 -5.69 -2.65
N ALA A 178 -14.78 -6.86 -2.47
CA ALA A 178 -15.22 -7.87 -1.51
C ALA A 178 -15.10 -7.36 -0.07
N CYS A 179 -14.01 -6.69 0.29
CA CYS A 179 -13.82 -6.06 1.59
C CYS A 179 -14.86 -4.95 1.85
N LEU A 180 -15.08 -4.06 0.88
CA LEU A 180 -16.12 -3.02 0.96
C LEU A 180 -17.51 -3.64 1.14
N TYR A 181 -17.84 -4.68 0.37
CA TYR A 181 -19.09 -5.42 0.52
C TYR A 181 -19.20 -6.05 1.91
N ALA A 182 -18.14 -6.67 2.41
CA ALA A 182 -18.12 -7.31 3.72
C ALA A 182 -18.30 -6.33 4.90
N GLY A 183 -18.03 -5.03 4.67
CA GLY A 183 -18.05 -3.99 5.69
C GLY A 183 -16.71 -3.82 6.41
N ILE A 184 -15.61 -4.32 5.82
CA ILE A 184 -14.26 -4.04 6.29
C ILE A 184 -13.92 -2.58 5.98
N ASN A 185 -13.34 -1.87 6.95
CA ASN A 185 -12.85 -0.50 6.78
C ASN A 185 -11.54 -0.46 5.99
N ILE A 186 -11.59 -0.93 4.75
CA ILE A 186 -10.48 -0.89 3.79
C ILE A 186 -10.37 0.54 3.23
N SER A 187 -9.21 1.17 3.40
CA SER A 187 -8.99 2.58 3.06
C SER A 187 -8.27 2.82 1.74
N GLY A 188 -7.63 1.80 1.17
CA GLY A 188 -6.98 1.90 -0.12
C GLY A 188 -6.26 0.63 -0.56
N ILE A 189 -5.68 0.70 -1.76
CA ILE A 189 -4.83 -0.31 -2.39
C ILE A 189 -3.77 0.36 -3.26
N ASN A 190 -2.64 -0.30 -3.49
CA ASN A 190 -1.65 0.08 -4.51
C ASN A 190 -0.83 -1.12 -4.99
N GLY A 191 -0.27 -1.01 -6.20
CA GLY A 191 0.77 -1.94 -6.65
C GLY A 191 2.10 -1.58 -6.00
N GLU A 192 2.80 -2.56 -5.46
CA GLU A 192 4.05 -2.35 -4.74
C GLU A 192 5.28 -2.35 -5.64
N VAL A 193 6.45 -2.09 -5.05
CA VAL A 193 7.72 -1.92 -5.76
C VAL A 193 8.16 -3.20 -6.50
N MET A 194 7.98 -4.37 -5.89
CA MET A 194 8.30 -5.65 -6.53
C MET A 194 7.18 -6.07 -7.50
N PRO A 195 7.49 -6.50 -8.74
CA PRO A 195 6.47 -6.97 -9.67
C PRO A 195 5.73 -8.19 -9.11
N GLY A 196 4.40 -8.12 -9.08
CA GLY A 196 3.55 -9.15 -8.45
C GLY A 196 3.31 -8.96 -6.95
N GLN A 197 3.91 -7.91 -6.35
CA GLN A 197 3.63 -7.46 -4.98
C GLN A 197 2.56 -6.37 -4.97
N TRP A 198 1.75 -6.36 -3.93
CA TRP A 198 0.62 -5.45 -3.77
C TRP A 198 0.43 -5.09 -2.30
N GLU A 199 -0.33 -4.01 -2.06
CA GLU A 199 -0.71 -3.56 -0.73
C GLU A 199 -2.22 -3.29 -0.65
N PHE A 200 -2.80 -3.55 0.51
CA PHE A 200 -4.09 -2.98 0.92
C PHE A 200 -4.01 -2.39 2.32
N GLN A 201 -4.76 -1.32 2.57
CA GLN A 201 -4.78 -0.65 3.88
C GLN A 201 -6.09 -0.89 4.62
N VAL A 202 -6.04 -1.23 5.90
CA VAL A 202 -7.22 -1.35 6.78
C VAL A 202 -7.14 -0.32 7.90
N GLY A 203 -8.16 0.52 8.02
CA GLY A 203 -8.29 1.53 9.07
C GLY A 203 -8.45 2.96 8.54
N PRO A 204 -8.63 3.94 9.44
CA PRO A 204 -8.41 3.83 10.88
C PRO A 204 -9.47 2.99 11.60
N SER A 205 -9.02 2.06 12.45
CA SER A 205 -9.87 1.17 13.25
C SER A 205 -9.48 1.23 14.72
N VAL A 206 -10.48 1.18 15.61
CA VAL A 206 -10.27 1.37 17.06
C VAL A 206 -9.95 0.04 17.74
N GLY A 207 -8.84 -0.01 18.47
CA GLY A 207 -8.48 -1.12 19.35
C GLY A 207 -8.62 -2.51 18.70
N ILE A 208 -9.37 -3.40 19.37
CA ILE A 208 -9.51 -4.81 18.98
C ILE A 208 -10.06 -5.01 17.55
N SER A 209 -10.90 -4.07 17.07
CA SER A 209 -11.51 -4.16 15.75
C SER A 209 -10.50 -4.07 14.60
N SER A 210 -9.31 -3.49 14.83
CA SER A 210 -8.25 -3.45 13.82
C SER A 210 -7.72 -4.85 13.51
N GLY A 211 -7.52 -5.67 14.53
CA GLY A 211 -7.07 -7.05 14.37
C GLY A 211 -8.13 -7.91 13.68
N ASP A 212 -9.38 -7.80 14.14
CA ASP A 212 -10.51 -8.56 13.58
C ASP A 212 -10.69 -8.29 12.08
N GLN A 213 -10.68 -7.02 11.68
CA GLN A 213 -10.83 -6.63 10.28
C GLN A 213 -9.65 -7.04 9.41
N LEU A 214 -8.41 -6.91 9.89
CA LEU A 214 -7.23 -7.30 9.11
C LEU A 214 -7.20 -8.81 8.85
N TRP A 215 -7.53 -9.64 9.85
CA TRP A 215 -7.59 -11.09 9.67
C TRP A 215 -8.68 -11.53 8.69
N VAL A 216 -9.86 -10.91 8.75
CA VAL A 216 -10.92 -11.21 7.77
C VAL A 216 -10.56 -10.66 6.38
N ALA A 217 -9.86 -9.53 6.28
CA ALA A 217 -9.35 -9.03 4.99
C ALA A 217 -8.34 -10.01 4.37
N ARG A 218 -7.44 -10.60 5.18
CA ARG A 218 -6.51 -11.65 4.74
C ARG A 218 -7.25 -12.91 4.29
N TYR A 219 -8.27 -13.35 5.04
CA TYR A 219 -9.12 -14.49 4.66
C TYR A 219 -9.78 -14.25 3.29
N ILE A 220 -10.39 -13.08 3.09
CA ILE A 220 -11.04 -12.74 1.82
C ILE A 220 -10.01 -12.74 0.68
N LEU A 221 -8.80 -12.22 0.91
CA LEU A 221 -7.73 -12.22 -0.11
C LEU A 221 -7.33 -13.65 -0.49
N GLU A 222 -7.09 -14.51 0.50
CA GLU A 222 -6.68 -15.89 0.28
C GLU A 222 -7.76 -16.71 -0.44
N ARG A 223 -9.03 -16.50 -0.08
CA ARG A 223 -10.19 -17.09 -0.80
C ARG A 223 -10.28 -16.62 -2.26
N ILE A 224 -9.94 -15.36 -2.55
CA ILE A 224 -9.94 -14.84 -3.93
C ILE A 224 -8.75 -15.40 -4.72
N THR A 225 -7.57 -15.51 -4.10
CA THR A 225 -6.42 -16.13 -4.76
C THR A 225 -6.65 -17.61 -5.03
N GLU A 226 -7.38 -18.33 -4.16
CA GLU A 226 -7.84 -19.70 -4.41
C GLU A 226 -8.67 -19.79 -5.69
N ILE A 227 -9.67 -18.90 -5.85
CA ILE A 227 -10.52 -18.85 -7.06
C ILE A 227 -9.68 -18.56 -8.31
N ALA A 228 -8.67 -17.69 -8.19
CA ALA A 228 -7.76 -17.34 -9.27
C ALA A 228 -6.69 -18.41 -9.57
N GLY A 229 -6.53 -19.45 -8.73
CA GLY A 229 -5.45 -20.42 -8.86
C GLY A 229 -4.05 -19.85 -8.59
N VAL A 230 -3.98 -18.82 -7.73
CA VAL A 230 -2.76 -18.12 -7.34
C VAL A 230 -2.47 -18.39 -5.87
N VAL A 231 -1.20 -18.47 -5.49
CA VAL A 231 -0.76 -18.63 -4.10
C VAL A 231 -0.47 -17.25 -3.50
N LEU A 232 -0.96 -17.02 -2.30
CA LEU A 232 -0.72 -15.79 -1.54
C LEU A 232 0.47 -15.99 -0.59
N SER A 233 1.40 -15.03 -0.55
CA SER A 233 2.49 -15.03 0.42
C SER A 233 2.52 -13.73 1.22
N PHE A 234 2.57 -13.89 2.54
CA PHE A 234 2.90 -12.84 3.51
C PHE A 234 4.34 -12.96 4.04
N ASP A 235 5.20 -13.75 3.38
CA ASP A 235 6.61 -13.85 3.77
C ASP A 235 7.28 -12.46 3.68
N PRO A 236 8.05 -12.03 4.69
CA PRO A 236 8.64 -10.70 4.70
C PRO A 236 9.72 -10.51 3.62
N LYS A 237 10.26 -11.58 3.04
CA LYS A 237 11.27 -11.53 1.98
C LYS A 237 11.09 -12.72 1.02
N PRO A 238 10.07 -12.69 0.15
CA PRO A 238 9.68 -13.84 -0.67
C PRO A 238 10.74 -14.17 -1.73
N ILE A 239 11.44 -13.16 -2.25
CA ILE A 239 12.58 -13.32 -3.16
C ILE A 239 13.82 -12.66 -2.54
N GLN A 240 14.92 -13.40 -2.53
CA GLN A 240 16.21 -12.91 -2.04
C GLN A 240 16.87 -11.92 -3.04
N GLY A 241 17.80 -11.11 -2.54
CA GLY A 241 18.53 -10.14 -3.36
C GLY A 241 17.84 -8.78 -3.46
N ASP A 242 18.03 -8.12 -4.62
CA ASP A 242 17.67 -6.71 -4.88
C ASP A 242 16.18 -6.51 -5.22
N TRP A 243 15.31 -7.22 -4.51
CA TRP A 243 13.85 -7.11 -4.60
C TRP A 243 13.30 -6.64 -3.26
N ASN A 244 12.25 -5.84 -3.25
CA ASN A 244 11.64 -5.38 -2.00
C ASN A 244 11.12 -6.57 -1.17
N GLY A 245 11.12 -6.40 0.16
CA GLY A 245 10.41 -7.33 1.05
C GLY A 245 8.96 -6.88 1.25
N ALA A 246 8.19 -7.65 2.03
CA ALA A 246 6.81 -7.33 2.37
C ALA A 246 6.67 -6.84 3.82
N GLY A 247 6.14 -5.64 4.01
CA GLY A 247 5.85 -5.01 5.29
C GLY A 247 4.40 -5.17 5.77
N ALA A 248 4.19 -4.74 7.01
CA ALA A 248 2.88 -4.53 7.61
C ALA A 248 2.89 -3.20 8.40
N HIS A 249 3.17 -2.08 7.73
CA HIS A 249 3.36 -0.81 8.43
C HIS A 249 2.11 -0.48 9.25
N THR A 250 2.33 -0.11 10.52
CA THR A 250 1.24 0.15 11.46
C THR A 250 1.25 1.63 11.84
N ASN A 251 0.32 2.37 11.26
CA ASN A 251 0.00 3.72 11.65
C ASN A 251 -0.76 3.68 12.99
N TYR A 252 -0.39 4.55 13.92
CA TYR A 252 -0.94 4.56 15.28
C TYR A 252 -1.19 5.98 15.78
N SER A 253 -2.32 6.19 16.46
CA SER A 253 -2.55 7.41 17.22
C SER A 253 -3.47 7.17 18.41
N THR A 254 -3.33 7.96 19.45
CA THR A 254 -4.33 8.08 20.52
C THR A 254 -5.09 9.40 20.38
N LYS A 255 -6.19 9.55 21.12
CA LYS A 255 -6.96 10.79 21.24
C LYS A 255 -6.05 11.97 21.59
N SER A 256 -5.13 11.79 22.54
CA SER A 256 -4.15 12.82 22.90
C SER A 256 -3.17 13.17 21.78
N MET A 257 -2.77 12.20 20.94
CA MET A 257 -1.90 12.47 19.77
C MET A 257 -2.63 13.20 18.62
N ARG A 258 -3.95 13.02 18.52
CA ARG A 258 -4.82 13.71 17.54
C ARG A 258 -5.24 15.11 18.02
N SER A 259 -5.04 15.42 19.30
CA SER A 259 -5.44 16.68 19.92
C SER A 259 -4.35 17.76 19.74
N GLU A 260 -4.69 19.02 20.03
CA GLU A 260 -3.75 20.14 19.95
C GLU A 260 -2.50 19.89 20.82
N GLY A 261 -1.31 20.16 20.26
CA GLY A 261 -0.04 19.81 20.92
C GLY A 261 0.31 18.31 20.93
N GLY A 262 -0.46 17.48 20.21
CA GLY A 262 -0.29 16.02 20.17
C GLY A 262 1.08 15.54 19.68
N PHE A 263 1.83 16.35 18.93
CA PHE A 263 3.17 16.00 18.45
C PHE A 263 4.17 15.74 19.58
N GLU A 264 4.05 16.41 20.72
CA GLU A 264 4.87 16.12 21.90
C GLU A 264 4.54 14.76 22.52
N ILE A 265 3.27 14.34 22.45
CA ILE A 265 2.83 13.01 22.87
C ILE A 265 3.40 11.94 21.92
N ILE A 266 3.44 12.23 20.62
CA ILE A 266 4.06 11.35 19.61
C ILE A 266 5.55 11.14 19.92
N LYS A 267 6.31 12.22 20.14
CA LYS A 267 7.74 12.12 20.50
C LYS A 267 7.96 11.27 21.76
N LYS A 268 7.14 11.50 22.81
CA LYS A 268 7.19 10.70 24.05
C LYS A 268 6.89 9.22 23.81
N ALA A 269 5.94 8.90 22.92
CA ALA A 269 5.64 7.51 22.56
C ALA A 269 6.79 6.86 21.78
N ILE A 270 7.41 7.59 20.85
CA ILE A 270 8.57 7.11 20.08
C ILE A 270 9.76 6.79 21.01
N GLU A 271 10.06 7.64 21.99
CA GLU A 271 11.12 7.35 22.97
C GLU A 271 10.81 6.10 23.81
N LYS A 272 9.54 5.84 24.14
CA LYS A 272 9.15 4.58 24.79
C LYS A 272 9.34 3.36 23.88
N LEU A 273 9.03 3.48 22.58
CA LEU A 273 9.25 2.41 21.59
C LEU A 273 10.75 2.08 21.47
N LYS A 274 11.61 3.10 21.41
CA LYS A 274 13.06 2.94 21.35
C LYS A 274 13.60 2.07 22.47
N LEU A 275 13.11 2.26 23.69
CA LEU A 275 13.55 1.51 24.88
C LEU A 275 13.15 0.03 24.84
N ARG A 276 12.19 -0.34 23.99
CA ARG A 276 11.66 -1.71 23.89
C ARG A 276 11.84 -2.33 22.49
N HIS A 277 12.74 -1.77 21.69
CA HIS A 277 12.94 -2.18 20.29
C HIS A 277 13.10 -3.70 20.13
N LYS A 278 13.91 -4.32 20.98
CA LYS A 278 14.19 -5.77 20.93
C LYS A 278 12.93 -6.60 21.18
N GLU A 279 12.15 -6.23 22.18
CA GLU A 279 10.89 -6.89 22.52
C GLU A 279 9.87 -6.73 21.39
N HIS A 280 9.75 -5.53 20.82
CA HIS A 280 8.89 -5.28 19.67
C HIS A 280 9.30 -6.13 18.46
N ILE A 281 10.59 -6.17 18.09
CA ILE A 281 11.09 -7.00 16.98
C ILE A 281 10.73 -8.48 17.18
N SER A 282 10.84 -9.02 18.41
CA SER A 282 10.47 -10.42 18.68
C SER A 282 8.98 -10.73 18.47
N ALA A 283 8.12 -9.70 18.45
CA ALA A 283 6.68 -9.83 18.22
C ALA A 283 6.23 -9.40 16.81
N TYR A 284 7.11 -8.84 15.99
CA TYR A 284 6.76 -8.25 14.68
C TYR A 284 6.80 -9.24 13.51
N GLY A 285 6.91 -10.53 13.82
CA GLY A 285 6.88 -11.62 12.85
C GLY A 285 8.25 -12.24 12.62
N GLU A 286 8.26 -13.56 12.47
CA GLU A 286 9.44 -14.35 12.15
C GLU A 286 9.91 -14.07 10.71
N GLY A 287 11.22 -14.16 10.47
CA GLY A 287 11.81 -13.93 9.14
C GLY A 287 12.16 -12.48 8.83
N ASN A 288 11.84 -11.53 9.71
CA ASN A 288 12.13 -10.11 9.50
C ASN A 288 13.62 -9.79 9.37
N GLU A 289 14.52 -10.63 9.87
CA GLU A 289 15.97 -10.50 9.69
C GLU A 289 16.39 -10.53 8.22
N ARG A 290 15.59 -11.16 7.34
CA ARG A 290 15.82 -11.18 5.88
C ARG A 290 15.35 -9.89 5.20
N ARG A 291 14.46 -9.13 5.85
CA ARG A 291 13.83 -7.92 5.31
C ARG A 291 14.48 -6.64 5.83
N LEU A 292 14.58 -6.51 7.15
CA LEU A 292 15.04 -5.32 7.88
C LEU A 292 16.58 -5.21 7.86
N THR A 293 17.11 -4.77 6.72
CA THR A 293 18.56 -4.80 6.43
C THR A 293 19.18 -3.41 6.30
N GLY A 294 18.39 -2.34 6.49
CA GLY A 294 18.81 -0.97 6.21
C GLY A 294 18.77 -0.59 4.71
N ARG A 295 18.37 -1.52 3.83
CA ARG A 295 18.17 -1.31 2.39
C ARG A 295 16.69 -1.41 2.03
N HIS A 296 16.34 -1.07 0.79
CA HIS A 296 14.97 -1.23 0.26
C HIS A 296 13.90 -0.59 1.15
N GLU A 297 14.15 0.66 1.58
CA GLU A 297 13.20 1.42 2.39
C GLU A 297 12.86 0.75 3.74
N THR A 298 13.82 0.01 4.31
CA THR A 298 13.73 -0.54 5.66
C THR A 298 14.87 -0.03 6.54
N ALA A 299 14.64 0.01 7.85
CA ALA A 299 15.71 0.16 8.84
C ALA A 299 16.44 -1.17 9.07
N ASP A 300 17.67 -1.12 9.56
CA ASP A 300 18.38 -2.29 10.06
C ASP A 300 17.69 -2.85 11.32
N ILE A 301 17.53 -4.18 11.40
CA ILE A 301 16.79 -4.85 12.47
C ILE A 301 17.35 -4.58 13.86
N ASN A 302 18.66 -4.32 14.00
CA ASN A 302 19.31 -4.09 15.28
C ASN A 302 19.30 -2.63 15.72
N THR A 303 18.88 -1.72 14.84
CA THR A 303 19.03 -0.28 15.04
C THR A 303 17.67 0.41 15.08
N PHE A 304 17.33 1.02 16.22
CA PHE A 304 16.15 1.87 16.29
C PHE A 304 16.47 3.28 15.79
N SER A 305 15.68 3.78 14.86
CA SER A 305 15.77 5.16 14.36
C SER A 305 14.38 5.71 14.08
N TRP A 306 14.24 7.04 14.14
CA TRP A 306 13.03 7.71 13.71
C TRP A 306 13.32 9.02 12.99
N GLY A 307 12.40 9.48 12.15
CA GLY A 307 12.54 10.78 11.50
C GLY A 307 11.29 11.20 10.74
N VAL A 308 11.22 12.49 10.41
CA VAL A 308 10.11 13.04 9.61
C VAL A 308 10.34 12.73 8.14
N ALA A 309 9.34 12.11 7.51
CA ALA A 309 9.39 11.61 6.13
C ALA A 309 10.62 10.77 5.79
N ASN A 310 11.20 10.08 6.77
CA ASN A 310 12.32 9.18 6.57
C ASN A 310 11.82 7.73 6.45
N ARG A 311 11.80 7.19 5.22
CA ARG A 311 11.41 5.79 4.98
C ARG A 311 12.48 4.77 5.43
N GLY A 312 13.74 5.18 5.53
CA GLY A 312 14.80 4.31 6.05
C GLY A 312 14.83 4.19 7.58
N ALA A 313 13.89 4.82 8.27
CA ALA A 313 13.81 4.81 9.72
C ALA A 313 12.86 3.72 10.24
N SER A 314 13.06 3.28 11.49
CA SER A 314 12.18 2.31 12.15
C SER A 314 10.79 2.89 12.43
N VAL A 315 10.74 4.19 12.77
CA VAL A 315 9.48 4.95 12.91
C VAL A 315 9.53 6.20 12.06
N ARG A 316 8.50 6.39 11.22
CA ARG A 316 8.34 7.57 10.38
C ARG A 316 7.23 8.45 10.94
N VAL A 317 7.49 9.76 11.00
CA VAL A 317 6.43 10.77 11.21
C VAL A 317 6.11 11.43 9.87
N GLY A 318 4.83 11.57 9.53
CA GLY A 318 4.39 12.27 8.31
C GLY A 318 4.72 13.76 8.33
N ARG A 319 4.99 14.35 7.16
CA ARG A 319 5.27 15.80 7.05
C ARG A 319 4.10 16.65 7.51
N GLU A 320 2.89 16.24 7.16
CA GLU A 320 1.67 16.94 7.56
C GLU A 320 1.45 16.85 9.09
N THR A 321 1.72 15.70 9.71
CA THR A 321 1.68 15.57 11.18
C THR A 321 2.69 16.48 11.90
N GLU A 322 3.91 16.60 11.37
CA GLU A 322 4.90 17.55 11.89
C GLU A 322 4.40 18.99 11.74
N LYS A 323 3.93 19.36 10.53
CA LYS A 323 3.45 20.70 10.20
C LYS A 323 2.27 21.12 11.08
N ASP A 324 1.32 20.22 11.29
CA ASP A 324 0.08 20.49 12.03
C ASP A 324 0.25 20.36 13.54
N GLY A 325 1.40 19.86 14.02
CA GLY A 325 1.66 19.67 15.44
C GLY A 325 0.80 18.59 16.11
N LYS A 326 0.10 17.76 15.33
CA LYS A 326 -0.79 16.66 15.77
C LYS A 326 -1.11 15.72 14.61
N VAL A 327 -1.69 14.55 14.91
CA VAL A 327 -2.18 13.65 13.86
C VAL A 327 -3.46 14.23 13.23
N GLY A 328 -3.39 14.60 11.95
CA GLY A 328 -4.54 15.09 11.18
C GLY A 328 -5.58 14.01 10.90
N LEU A 329 -6.86 14.40 10.79
CA LEU A 329 -7.99 13.49 10.55
C LEU A 329 -7.98 12.88 9.13
N CYS A 330 -7.32 13.54 8.17
CA CYS A 330 -7.19 13.09 6.77
C CYS A 330 -5.93 12.25 6.49
N LEU A 331 -5.13 11.96 7.52
CA LEU A 331 -3.77 11.42 7.38
C LEU A 331 -3.70 9.89 7.30
N PHE A 332 -4.82 9.23 6.96
CA PHE A 332 -4.88 7.80 6.63
C PHE A 332 -5.06 7.57 5.12
N LEU A 333 -4.96 8.62 4.30
CA LEU A 333 -4.73 8.51 2.87
C LEU A 333 -3.23 8.31 2.63
N VAL A 334 -2.86 7.06 2.34
CA VAL A 334 -1.67 6.59 1.59
C VAL A 334 -0.67 7.72 1.26
N LEU A 335 0.27 7.98 2.18
CA LEU A 335 1.54 8.61 1.82
C LEU A 335 2.58 7.52 1.51
N VAL A 336 2.16 6.61 0.62
CA VAL A 336 3.07 5.93 -0.32
C VAL A 336 3.15 6.77 -1.60
N SER A 337 3.34 8.08 -1.50
CA SER A 337 4.12 8.75 -2.54
C SER A 337 5.52 8.20 -2.38
N LEU A 338 5.99 7.34 -3.30
CA LEU A 338 7.42 7.37 -3.60
C LEU A 338 7.75 8.85 -3.64
N GLY A 339 8.67 9.25 -2.78
CA GLY A 339 9.43 10.40 -3.14
C GLY A 339 9.89 10.12 -4.56
N PHE A 340 9.44 10.93 -5.50
CA PHE A 340 10.47 11.71 -6.15
C PHE A 340 11.32 12.20 -5.00
N GLY A 341 12.42 11.49 -4.71
CA GLY A 341 13.46 12.08 -3.91
C GLY A 341 13.59 13.47 -4.52
N ASN A 342 13.51 14.53 -3.73
CA ASN A 342 13.72 15.89 -4.22
C ASN A 342 15.17 16.09 -4.73
N GLY A 343 15.86 15.00 -5.09
CA GLY A 343 17.10 14.96 -5.81
C GLY A 343 16.84 14.99 -7.31
N ALA A 344 17.70 15.72 -8.01
CA ALA A 344 17.62 15.85 -9.45
C ALA A 344 18.07 14.55 -10.12
N THR A 345 17.43 14.20 -11.24
CA THR A 345 17.91 13.14 -12.13
C THR A 345 18.87 13.74 -13.14
N TYR A 346 20.09 13.21 -13.19
CA TYR A 346 21.12 13.60 -14.13
C TYR A 346 21.33 12.50 -15.16
N LYS A 347 20.93 12.75 -16.41
CA LYS A 347 21.30 11.88 -17.52
C LYS A 347 22.80 12.02 -17.79
N VAL A 348 23.56 10.95 -17.58
CA VAL A 348 25.02 10.96 -17.72
C VAL A 348 25.40 11.19 -19.18
N GLY A 349 26.05 12.32 -19.45
CA GLY A 349 26.33 12.78 -20.82
C GLY A 349 25.23 13.64 -21.46
N ASP A 350 24.22 14.05 -20.67
CA ASP A 350 23.06 14.83 -21.10
C ASP A 350 22.38 14.21 -22.34
N GLU A 351 22.05 14.98 -23.39
CA GLU A 351 21.31 14.49 -24.56
C GLU A 351 21.97 13.25 -25.22
N LYS A 352 23.30 13.22 -25.24
CA LYS A 352 24.11 12.18 -25.88
C LYS A 352 24.13 10.85 -25.11
N GLY A 353 23.85 10.88 -23.81
CA GLY A 353 23.87 9.68 -22.97
C GLY A 353 25.26 9.07 -22.79
N TRP A 354 25.30 7.79 -22.40
CA TRP A 354 26.52 7.05 -22.12
C TRP A 354 27.03 6.32 -23.37
N THR A 355 27.87 7.00 -24.15
CA THR A 355 28.39 6.52 -25.44
C THR A 355 29.85 6.94 -25.70
N LEU A 356 30.47 6.30 -26.70
CA LEU A 356 31.70 6.75 -27.34
C LEU A 356 31.45 7.55 -28.64
N ASN A 357 30.26 7.45 -29.23
CA ASN A 357 29.91 8.19 -30.44
C ASN A 357 29.69 9.66 -30.06
N ASP A 358 30.38 10.58 -30.75
CA ASP A 358 30.43 12.00 -30.38
C ASP A 358 30.67 12.22 -28.87
N LYS A 359 31.54 11.35 -28.31
CA LYS A 359 31.80 11.12 -26.88
C LYS A 359 31.62 12.38 -26.04
N PRO A 360 30.67 12.38 -25.09
CA PRO A 360 30.56 13.44 -24.09
C PRO A 360 31.87 13.60 -23.31
N LYS A 361 32.23 14.85 -23.00
CA LYS A 361 33.35 15.13 -22.09
C LYS A 361 32.89 14.85 -20.65
N TYR A 362 32.77 13.58 -20.24
CA TYR A 362 32.18 13.17 -18.95
C TYR A 362 32.79 13.87 -17.72
N ILE A 363 34.10 14.15 -17.73
CA ILE A 363 34.76 14.90 -16.65
C ILE A 363 34.25 16.35 -16.60
N ALA A 364 34.09 17.01 -17.76
CA ALA A 364 33.57 18.37 -17.83
C ALA A 364 32.07 18.40 -17.48
N TRP A 365 31.31 17.41 -17.96
CA TRP A 365 29.91 17.21 -17.61
C TRP A 365 29.74 17.06 -16.10
N ALA A 366 30.47 16.15 -15.44
CA ALA A 366 30.37 15.95 -14.00
C ALA A 366 30.76 17.21 -13.20
N LYS A 367 31.73 17.99 -13.68
CA LYS A 367 32.11 19.27 -13.05
C LYS A 367 31.07 20.38 -13.23
N SER A 368 30.21 20.29 -14.25
CA SER A 368 29.16 21.28 -14.52
C SER A 368 27.90 21.10 -13.67
N LYS A 369 27.81 19.99 -12.91
CA LYS A 369 26.65 19.65 -12.08
C LYS A 369 27.05 19.61 -10.60
N THR A 370 26.06 19.75 -9.74
CA THR A 370 26.23 19.61 -8.29
C THR A 370 25.36 18.47 -7.79
N PHE A 371 26.00 17.41 -7.29
CA PHE A 371 25.31 16.20 -6.87
C PHE A 371 25.11 16.16 -5.35
N TYR A 372 23.96 15.68 -4.91
CA TYR A 372 23.56 15.50 -3.52
C TYR A 372 23.13 14.06 -3.27
N VAL A 373 23.15 13.66 -1.99
CA VAL A 373 22.52 12.39 -1.57
C VAL A 373 21.03 12.47 -1.88
N GLY A 374 20.51 11.45 -2.56
CA GLY A 374 19.14 11.38 -3.08
C GLY A 374 18.98 11.78 -4.54
N ASP A 375 19.98 12.38 -5.19
CA ASP A 375 19.98 12.59 -6.64
C ASP A 375 20.13 11.24 -7.38
N GLU A 376 19.72 11.20 -8.65
CA GLU A 376 19.83 10.01 -9.49
C GLU A 376 20.78 10.24 -10.67
N LEU A 377 21.55 9.21 -11.01
CA LEU A 377 22.37 9.15 -12.21
C LEU A 377 21.70 8.19 -13.20
N LEU A 378 21.19 8.73 -14.29
CA LEU A 378 20.57 7.95 -15.35
C LEU A 378 21.58 7.67 -16.46
N PHE A 379 21.95 6.40 -16.62
CA PHE A 379 22.78 5.91 -17.70
C PHE A 379 21.91 5.34 -18.82
N GLN A 380 21.80 6.07 -19.92
CA GLN A 380 21.14 5.61 -21.14
C GLN A 380 22.18 5.30 -22.21
N TYR A 381 22.17 4.07 -22.73
CA TYR A 381 23.17 3.58 -23.68
C TYR A 381 22.67 2.38 -24.49
N ASP A 382 23.34 2.09 -25.62
CA ASP A 382 23.11 0.86 -26.35
C ASP A 382 23.71 -0.34 -25.60
N LYS A 383 22.84 -1.18 -25.02
CA LYS A 383 23.23 -2.35 -24.23
C LYS A 383 23.98 -3.43 -25.01
N GLN A 384 23.95 -3.39 -26.35
CA GLN A 384 24.76 -4.29 -27.18
C GLN A 384 26.23 -3.84 -27.25
N LEU A 385 26.50 -2.55 -27.04
CA LEU A 385 27.82 -1.94 -27.20
C LEU A 385 28.45 -1.54 -25.87
N HIS A 386 27.63 -1.23 -24.87
CA HIS A 386 28.07 -0.60 -23.63
C HIS A 386 27.43 -1.27 -22.43
N ASN A 387 28.08 -1.11 -21.28
CA ASN A 387 27.53 -1.37 -19.95
C ASN A 387 28.08 -0.29 -19.00
N VAL A 388 27.69 -0.37 -17.73
CA VAL A 388 28.21 0.50 -16.67
C VAL A 388 28.70 -0.36 -15.53
N LEU A 389 29.94 -0.14 -15.12
CA LEU A 389 30.53 -0.75 -13.95
C LEU A 389 30.75 0.35 -12.91
N GLN A 390 30.19 0.18 -11.71
CA GLN A 390 30.63 0.97 -10.56
C GLN A 390 31.93 0.35 -10.03
N VAL A 391 32.95 1.16 -9.83
CA VAL A 391 34.27 0.69 -9.42
C VAL A 391 34.85 1.56 -8.31
N ASN A 392 35.90 1.08 -7.66
CA ASN A 392 36.68 1.92 -6.74
C ASN A 392 37.59 2.90 -7.52
N LYS A 393 38.16 3.88 -6.82
CA LYS A 393 39.04 4.90 -7.41
C LYS A 393 40.23 4.31 -8.16
N GLN A 394 40.85 3.26 -7.62
CA GLN A 394 42.04 2.65 -8.24
C GLN A 394 41.69 1.98 -9.56
N ALA A 395 40.61 1.22 -9.59
CA ALA A 395 40.08 0.56 -10.78
C ALA A 395 39.63 1.58 -11.84
N TYR A 396 39.02 2.71 -11.43
CA TYR A 396 38.67 3.81 -12.34
C TYR A 396 39.88 4.42 -13.06
N HIS A 397 40.98 4.64 -12.34
CA HIS A 397 42.19 5.20 -12.94
C HIS A 397 42.87 4.22 -13.89
N LYS A 398 42.88 2.93 -13.54
CA LYS A 398 43.51 1.85 -14.32
C LYS A 398 42.59 1.22 -15.37
N CYS A 399 41.32 1.63 -15.45
CA CYS A 399 40.31 0.95 -16.27
C CYS A 399 40.21 -0.56 -15.98
N ASN A 400 40.39 -0.96 -14.71
CA ASN A 400 40.26 -2.36 -14.32
C ASN A 400 38.77 -2.75 -14.21
N THR A 401 38.38 -3.81 -14.90
CA THR A 401 37.00 -4.32 -14.98
C THR A 401 36.78 -5.64 -14.23
N GLU A 402 37.81 -6.20 -13.56
CA GLU A 402 37.80 -7.56 -13.00
C GLU A 402 36.96 -7.69 -11.73
N ALA A 403 36.91 -6.63 -10.91
CA ALA A 403 36.21 -6.63 -9.62
C ALA A 403 35.34 -5.37 -9.45
N PRO A 404 34.26 -5.22 -10.24
CA PRO A 404 33.35 -4.10 -10.10
C PRO A 404 32.55 -4.20 -8.79
N ILE A 405 32.24 -3.05 -8.20
CA ILE A 405 31.33 -2.94 -7.04
C ILE A 405 29.89 -3.29 -7.45
N ALA A 406 29.49 -2.86 -8.66
CA ALA A 406 28.20 -3.16 -9.25
C ALA A 406 28.30 -3.17 -10.78
N VAL A 407 27.41 -3.94 -11.42
CA VAL A 407 27.33 -4.09 -12.88
C VAL A 407 25.92 -3.74 -13.33
N PHE A 408 25.82 -2.87 -14.33
CA PHE A 408 24.56 -2.47 -14.94
C PHE A 408 24.63 -2.67 -16.45
N ASN A 409 23.61 -3.30 -17.03
CA ASN A 409 23.62 -3.79 -18.40
C ASN A 409 22.26 -3.69 -19.11
N THR A 410 21.33 -2.87 -18.60
CA THR A 410 19.97 -2.78 -19.17
C THR A 410 19.89 -1.85 -20.38
N GLY A 411 20.83 -0.91 -20.51
CA GLY A 411 20.78 0.20 -21.48
C GLY A 411 20.00 1.42 -20.99
N TYR A 412 19.38 1.32 -19.81
CA TYR A 412 18.63 2.41 -19.16
C TYR A 412 18.67 2.21 -17.64
N ASP A 413 19.83 2.45 -17.04
CA ASP A 413 20.06 2.18 -15.62
C ASP A 413 20.00 3.47 -14.80
N SER A 414 19.17 3.50 -13.76
CA SER A 414 19.12 4.60 -12.78
C SER A 414 19.83 4.22 -11.50
N ILE A 415 20.74 5.08 -11.03
CA ILE A 415 21.54 4.86 -9.83
C ILE A 415 21.33 6.01 -8.86
N THR A 416 20.62 5.76 -7.76
CA THR A 416 20.43 6.75 -6.69
C THR A 416 21.72 6.94 -5.88
N ILE A 417 22.09 8.18 -5.62
CA ILE A 417 23.24 8.53 -4.77
C ILE A 417 22.85 8.33 -3.30
N ARG A 418 23.33 7.26 -2.67
CA ARG A 418 22.94 6.86 -1.30
C ARG A 418 23.90 7.31 -0.20
N SER A 419 25.12 7.73 -0.54
CA SER A 419 26.13 8.16 0.43
C SER A 419 26.88 9.40 -0.05
N LYS A 420 27.63 10.04 0.85
CA LYS A 420 28.49 11.19 0.53
C LYS A 420 29.84 10.77 -0.09
N GLU A 421 29.99 9.50 -0.42
CA GLU A 421 31.22 8.97 -0.99
C GLU A 421 31.37 9.37 -2.46
N HIS A 422 32.62 9.52 -2.91
CA HIS A 422 32.91 9.77 -4.31
C HIS A 422 32.65 8.51 -5.13
N LEU A 423 31.76 8.58 -6.12
CA LEU A 423 31.39 7.45 -6.95
C LEU A 423 32.19 7.45 -8.25
N TYR A 424 32.58 6.26 -8.73
CA TYR A 424 33.34 6.09 -9.96
C TYR A 424 32.68 5.05 -10.85
N PHE A 425 32.51 5.39 -12.13
CA PHE A 425 31.86 4.54 -13.11
C PHE A 425 32.71 4.43 -14.38
N ILE A 426 32.80 3.24 -14.95
CA ILE A 426 33.51 2.95 -16.21
C ILE A 426 32.64 2.08 -17.12
N CYS A 427 32.87 2.14 -18.43
CA CYS A 427 32.36 1.12 -19.34
C CYS A 427 33.29 -0.10 -19.30
N GLY A 428 32.71 -1.28 -19.14
CA GLY A 428 33.43 -2.55 -19.06
C GLY A 428 33.72 -3.20 -20.42
N ALA A 429 33.18 -2.66 -21.52
CA ALA A 429 33.51 -3.14 -22.86
C ALA A 429 35.01 -2.90 -23.19
N PRO A 430 35.71 -3.86 -23.82
CA PRO A 430 37.15 -3.78 -24.06
C PRO A 430 37.58 -2.47 -24.75
N GLY A 431 38.50 -1.73 -24.13
CA GLY A 431 39.06 -0.48 -24.66
C GLY A 431 38.18 0.78 -24.46
N HIS A 432 36.94 0.65 -23.99
CA HIS A 432 36.02 1.79 -23.89
C HIS A 432 36.36 2.74 -22.75
N CYS A 433 36.79 2.21 -21.61
CA CYS A 433 37.21 3.01 -20.47
C CYS A 433 38.48 3.83 -20.81
N GLU A 434 39.43 3.22 -21.51
CA GLU A 434 40.67 3.84 -22.01
C GLU A 434 40.34 4.93 -23.04
N ALA A 435 39.37 4.66 -23.92
CA ALA A 435 38.81 5.63 -24.85
C ALA A 435 38.03 6.76 -24.15
N GLY A 436 37.85 6.71 -22.83
CA GLY A 436 37.32 7.79 -22.00
C GLY A 436 35.84 7.69 -21.67
N GLN A 437 35.19 6.53 -21.86
CA GLN A 437 33.84 6.27 -21.38
C GLN A 437 33.87 5.93 -19.88
N LYS A 438 34.18 6.96 -19.08
CA LYS A 438 34.28 6.89 -17.62
C LYS A 438 33.90 8.22 -16.98
N VAL A 439 33.26 8.17 -15.81
CA VAL A 439 32.84 9.35 -15.06
C VAL A 439 33.07 9.19 -13.55
N SER A 440 33.45 10.27 -12.88
CA SER A 440 33.59 10.33 -11.42
C SER A 440 32.68 11.41 -10.85
N ILE A 441 31.85 11.06 -9.87
CA ILE A 441 30.79 11.90 -9.32
C ILE A 441 31.19 12.30 -7.89
N LYS A 442 31.41 13.60 -7.67
CA LYS A 442 31.73 14.16 -6.35
C LYS A 442 30.46 14.68 -5.69
N ILE A 443 30.16 14.19 -4.50
CA ILE A 443 28.92 14.49 -3.78
C ILE A 443 29.16 15.66 -2.82
N SER A 444 28.29 16.66 -2.87
CA SER A 444 28.35 17.87 -2.06
C SER A 444 27.79 17.67 -0.64
N LYS A 445 28.31 18.43 0.33
CA LYS A 445 28.04 18.20 1.76
C LYS A 445 26.67 18.71 2.26
N SER A 446 26.03 19.64 1.57
CA SER A 446 24.65 20.11 1.80
C SER A 446 24.15 20.98 0.64
N LYS A 447 22.82 21.01 0.41
CA LYS A 447 22.16 22.00 -0.44
C LYS A 447 22.24 23.35 0.31
N ALA A 448 22.88 24.37 -0.26
CA ALA A 448 22.83 25.71 0.34
C ALA A 448 21.35 26.15 0.38
N PRO A 449 20.91 26.88 1.42
CA PRO A 449 19.61 27.54 1.39
C PRO A 449 19.55 28.42 0.15
N VAL A 450 18.49 28.30 -0.63
CA VAL A 450 18.24 29.24 -1.73
C VAL A 450 17.99 30.60 -1.08
N GLU A 451 18.92 31.53 -1.28
CA GLU A 451 18.77 32.93 -0.93
C GLU A 451 17.60 33.49 -1.76
N PRO A 452 16.62 34.18 -1.16
CA PRO A 452 15.50 34.75 -1.92
C PRO A 452 16.05 35.76 -2.93
N SER A 453 15.67 35.60 -4.20
CA SER A 453 15.95 36.62 -5.23
C SER A 453 15.35 37.97 -4.82
N PRO A 454 16.02 39.09 -5.15
CA PRO A 454 15.53 40.42 -4.79
C PRO A 454 14.16 40.66 -5.41
N THR A 455 13.21 41.03 -4.56
CA THR A 455 11.86 41.43 -4.92
C THR A 455 11.94 42.63 -5.87
N ILE A 456 11.46 42.47 -7.10
CA ILE A 456 11.23 43.62 -8.00
C ILE A 456 9.99 44.34 -7.47
N GLU A 457 10.17 45.61 -7.07
CA GLU A 457 9.09 46.52 -6.68
C GLU A 457 8.08 46.69 -7.83
N PRO A 458 6.77 46.67 -7.55
CA PRO A 458 5.78 47.00 -8.57
C PRO A 458 5.81 48.52 -8.86
N PRO A 459 5.60 48.94 -10.12
CA PRO A 459 5.59 50.36 -10.47
C PRO A 459 4.38 51.08 -9.86
N PRO A 460 4.45 52.41 -9.67
CA PRO A 460 3.39 53.18 -9.03
C PRO A 460 2.10 53.19 -9.85
N SER A 461 0.99 53.09 -9.13
CA SER A 461 -0.39 53.11 -9.65
C SER A 461 -0.70 54.40 -10.40
N ILE A 462 -1.16 54.27 -11.65
CA ILE A 462 -1.77 55.36 -12.41
C ILE A 462 -3.30 55.26 -12.25
N ASP A 463 -3.92 56.38 -11.87
CA ASP A 463 -5.35 56.60 -11.69
C ASP A 463 -6.14 56.39 -13.01
N PRO A 464 -7.42 55.95 -12.97
CA PRO A 464 -8.15 55.58 -14.17
C PRO A 464 -8.76 56.81 -14.88
N SER A 465 -8.51 56.92 -16.19
CA SER A 465 -9.27 57.81 -17.08
C SER A 465 -10.49 57.08 -17.67
N PRO A 466 -11.57 57.79 -18.06
CA PRO A 466 -12.87 57.19 -18.30
C PRO A 466 -12.96 56.42 -19.63
N TRP A 467 -13.66 55.29 -19.56
CA TRP A 467 -13.97 54.39 -20.65
C TRP A 467 -14.79 55.07 -21.76
N VAL A 468 -14.34 54.90 -23.01
CA VAL A 468 -15.11 55.16 -24.23
C VAL A 468 -15.52 53.80 -24.81
N GLU A 469 -16.81 53.59 -25.01
CA GLU A 469 -17.38 52.38 -25.64
C GLU A 469 -17.05 52.30 -27.14
N PRO A 470 -16.68 51.10 -27.65
CA PRO A 470 -16.79 50.78 -29.07
C PRO A 470 -18.04 49.92 -29.39
N SER A 471 -18.67 50.26 -30.50
CA SER A 471 -19.87 49.68 -31.12
C SER A 471 -19.75 48.21 -31.55
N PRO A 472 -20.88 47.49 -31.80
CA PRO A 472 -20.88 46.04 -31.96
C PRO A 472 -20.48 45.57 -33.37
N ILE A 473 -19.75 44.46 -33.44
CA ILE A 473 -19.41 43.75 -34.69
C ILE A 473 -20.10 42.38 -34.71
N ASP A 474 -20.72 42.08 -35.86
CA ASP A 474 -21.51 40.89 -36.17
C ASP A 474 -20.79 39.55 -36.02
N SER A 475 -21.56 38.53 -35.62
CA SER A 475 -21.13 37.13 -35.47
C SER A 475 -21.26 36.33 -36.78
N PRO A 476 -20.35 35.38 -37.10
CA PRO A 476 -20.51 34.48 -38.24
C PRO A 476 -21.43 33.27 -37.92
N PRO A 477 -22.01 32.61 -38.95
CA PRO A 477 -23.09 31.64 -38.77
C PRO A 477 -22.63 30.23 -38.36
N LEU A 478 -23.48 29.56 -37.58
CA LEU A 478 -23.31 28.19 -37.11
C LEU A 478 -23.75 27.16 -38.17
N PHE A 479 -22.91 26.15 -38.39
CA PHE A 479 -23.18 24.96 -39.19
C PHE A 479 -24.24 24.05 -38.51
N ARG A 480 -25.21 23.55 -39.30
CA ARG A 480 -26.29 22.65 -38.86
C ARG A 480 -26.11 21.25 -39.45
N PRO A 481 -26.23 20.15 -38.68
CA PRO A 481 -26.31 18.80 -39.25
C PRO A 481 -27.76 18.42 -39.63
N PRO A 482 -27.99 17.45 -40.53
CA PRO A 482 -29.31 17.15 -41.09
C PRO A 482 -30.14 16.20 -40.21
N ALA A 483 -31.46 16.35 -40.35
CA ALA A 483 -32.51 15.68 -39.58
C ALA A 483 -32.79 14.25 -40.06
N PHE A 484 -33.04 13.33 -39.12
CA PHE A 484 -33.67 12.04 -39.38
C PHE A 484 -35.13 12.05 -38.91
N GLY A 485 -36.00 11.49 -39.77
CA GLY A 485 -37.45 11.57 -39.69
C GLY A 485 -38.12 10.71 -38.62
N THR A 486 -39.38 11.05 -38.36
CA THR A 486 -40.31 10.47 -37.38
C THR A 486 -40.95 9.15 -37.85
N PRO A 487 -41.36 8.25 -36.93
CA PRO A 487 -42.33 7.19 -37.20
C PRO A 487 -43.76 7.55 -36.71
N PRO A 488 -44.82 6.85 -37.19
CA PRO A 488 -46.23 7.23 -37.07
C PRO A 488 -46.91 6.79 -35.74
N PRO A 489 -48.14 7.27 -35.44
CA PRO A 489 -48.71 7.21 -34.10
C PRO A 489 -49.44 5.89 -33.81
N LYS A 490 -49.48 5.49 -32.54
CA LYS A 490 -50.41 4.47 -32.03
C LYS A 490 -51.39 5.09 -31.00
N SER A 491 -52.59 4.52 -31.04
CA SER A 491 -53.87 4.95 -30.51
C SER A 491 -54.01 4.93 -28.99
N GLN A 492 -54.98 5.74 -28.54
CA GLN A 492 -55.48 5.91 -27.18
C GLN A 492 -56.06 4.62 -26.54
N ALA A 493 -55.92 4.51 -25.22
CA ALA A 493 -56.91 3.94 -24.31
C ALA A 493 -56.78 4.62 -22.93
N SER A 494 -57.91 4.85 -22.28
CA SER A 494 -58.09 5.82 -21.19
C SER A 494 -58.30 5.19 -19.81
N ILE A 495 -57.86 5.93 -18.77
CA ILE A 495 -58.48 6.13 -17.44
C ILE A 495 -58.58 4.95 -16.45
N ALA A 496 -57.95 5.12 -15.26
CA ALA A 496 -58.62 5.08 -13.95
C ALA A 496 -57.77 5.75 -12.85
N HIS A 497 -58.43 6.53 -11.98
CA HIS A 497 -57.92 7.36 -10.88
C HIS A 497 -57.60 6.61 -9.58
N CYS A 498 -56.67 7.18 -8.79
CA CYS A 498 -56.58 7.30 -7.31
C CYS A 498 -55.09 7.15 -6.90
N GLY A 499 -54.46 7.93 -6.03
CA GLY A 499 -54.82 9.05 -5.19
C GLY A 499 -53.69 9.23 -4.15
N LEU A 500 -53.23 10.46 -3.99
CA LEU A 500 -52.49 11.07 -2.87
C LEU A 500 -51.05 10.66 -2.47
N CYS A 501 -50.33 11.72 -2.07
CA CYS A 501 -49.09 11.82 -1.27
C CYS A 501 -47.79 11.43 -1.98
N GLY A 502 -46.69 12.19 -1.96
CA GLY A 502 -46.29 13.36 -1.19
C GLY A 502 -44.76 13.37 -1.12
N PHE A 503 -44.18 14.55 -0.88
CA PHE A 503 -42.79 14.82 -0.50
C PHE A 503 -41.69 14.95 -1.58
N LEU A 504 -41.39 16.23 -1.81
CA LEU A 504 -40.10 16.78 -2.21
C LEU A 504 -39.02 16.43 -1.17
N LEU A 505 -37.87 15.93 -1.65
CA LEU A 505 -36.63 15.86 -0.89
C LEU A 505 -35.89 17.20 -1.01
N SER A 506 -35.75 17.91 0.10
CA SER A 506 -34.73 18.93 0.31
C SER A 506 -33.89 18.52 1.53
N VAL A 507 -32.60 18.36 1.31
CA VAL A 507 -31.59 18.00 2.32
C VAL A 507 -31.22 19.26 3.10
N ALA A 508 -31.51 19.27 4.40
CA ALA A 508 -30.98 20.26 5.35
C ALA A 508 -30.33 19.50 6.52
N ILE A 509 -29.02 19.69 6.68
CA ILE A 509 -28.23 19.19 7.80
C ILE A 509 -28.36 20.21 8.94
N LEU A 510 -28.95 19.78 10.04
CA LEU A 510 -29.05 20.50 11.30
C LEU A 510 -27.73 20.38 12.09
N VAL A 511 -27.14 21.54 12.41
CA VAL A 511 -26.15 21.70 13.48
C VAL A 511 -26.88 22.41 14.62
N PHE A 512 -27.07 21.73 15.75
CA PHE A 512 -27.37 22.37 17.04
C PHE A 512 -26.23 22.04 18.00
N ASN A 513 -25.57 23.07 18.50
CA ASN A 513 -25.00 23.08 19.83
C ASN A 513 -25.35 24.43 20.45
N LEU A 514 -26.21 24.39 21.46
CA LEU A 514 -26.51 25.51 22.34
C LEU A 514 -25.61 25.40 23.58
N THR A 515 -25.24 26.58 24.03
CA THR A 515 -24.36 26.98 25.13
C THR A 515 -24.88 26.65 26.53
N SER A 516 -23.93 26.46 27.45
CA SER A 516 -23.90 26.81 28.88
C SER A 516 -25.18 26.74 29.73
N MET A 517 -25.13 25.86 30.74
CA MET A 517 -25.20 26.24 32.16
C MET A 517 -24.23 25.37 32.96
#